data_AF-A0A8H7ILJ6-F1
#
_entry.id   AF-A0A8H7ILJ6-F1
#
_cell.length_a   1.000
_cell.length_b   1.000
_cell.length_c   1.000
_cell.angle_alpha   90.00
_cell.angle_beta   90.00
_cell.angle_gamma   90.00
#
_symmetry.space_group_name_H-M   'P 1'
#
loop_
_entity.id
_entity.type
_entity.pdbx_description
1 polymer ?
#
loop_
_entity_poly.entity_id
_entity_poly.type
_entity_poly.pdbx_seq_one_letter_code
_entity_poly.pdbx_strand_id
1 'polypeptide(L)'
;PSSPDGEPDPLPGALQILTQLSTQLLACRFPAFWAFYRSEACAALRENYTVEVVGFEDSVREVAVRAVTAAFKTITRKRLGTYLDLDDSDLDSYVESLGWELDAATGVITIPPNPDNQPVATVIRENIQLPQLTKIISQAQAV
;
A
#
# COMPACT_ATOMS: atom_id res chain seq x y z
N PRO A 1 9.06 36.10 -7.52
CA PRO A 1 8.79 37.13 -6.50
C PRO A 1 9.64 36.77 -5.28
N SER A 2 10.69 37.54 -5.03
CA SER A 2 11.73 37.22 -4.05
C SER A 2 11.27 37.59 -2.64
N SER A 3 11.41 36.67 -1.69
CA SER A 3 11.25 36.93 -0.26
C SER A 3 12.24 38.00 0.22
N PRO A 4 11.92 38.76 1.29
CA PRO A 4 12.67 39.96 1.68
C PRO A 4 14.10 39.72 2.18
N ASP A 5 14.54 38.47 2.39
CA ASP A 5 15.87 38.15 2.95
C ASP A 5 16.88 37.55 1.96
N GLY A 6 16.61 37.51 0.66
CA GLY A 6 17.59 37.05 -0.33
C GLY A 6 17.96 35.56 -0.25
N GLU A 7 17.36 34.82 0.68
CA GLU A 7 17.45 33.37 0.78
C GLU A 7 16.64 32.75 -0.37
N PRO A 8 17.22 31.83 -1.17
CA PRO A 8 16.49 31.17 -2.24
C PRO A 8 15.27 30.47 -1.65
N ASP A 9 14.10 30.71 -2.25
CA ASP A 9 12.84 30.09 -1.82
C ASP A 9 13.03 28.56 -1.74
N PRO A 10 12.89 27.95 -0.54
CA PRO A 10 13.13 26.51 -0.36
C PRO A 10 11.98 25.66 -0.92
N LEU A 11 10.83 26.28 -1.21
CA LEU A 11 9.61 25.58 -1.61
C LEU A 11 9.71 24.80 -2.93
N PRO A 12 10.36 25.30 -4.01
CA PRO A 12 10.48 24.55 -5.26
C PRO A 12 11.28 23.26 -5.12
N GLY A 13 12.31 23.25 -4.25
CA GLY A 13 13.11 22.05 -3.96
C GLY A 13 12.32 21.04 -3.12
N ALA A 14 11.63 21.52 -2.08
CA ALA A 14 10.80 20.68 -1.23
C ALA A 14 9.65 20.02 -2.01
N LEU A 15 9.04 20.73 -2.96
CA LEU A 15 7.94 20.20 -3.79
C LEU A 15 8.38 19.00 -4.64
N GLN A 16 9.59 19.03 -5.20
CA GLN A 16 10.12 17.92 -5.98
C GLN A 16 10.33 16.68 -5.11
N ILE A 17 10.90 16.86 -3.91
CA ILE A 17 11.12 15.79 -2.94
C ILE A 17 9.79 15.18 -2.50
N LEU A 18 8.81 16.02 -2.14
CA LEU A 18 7.48 15.58 -1.72
C LEU A 18 6.75 14.81 -2.83
N THR A 19 6.89 15.27 -4.08
CA THR A 19 6.32 14.60 -5.24
C THR A 19 6.94 13.20 -5.44
N GLN A 20 8.26 13.10 -5.27
CA GLN A 20 8.97 11.81 -5.35
C GLN A 20 8.53 10.86 -4.22
N LEU A 21 8.43 11.35 -2.98
CA LEU A 21 7.95 10.58 -1.83
C LEU A 21 6.51 10.09 -2.07
N SER A 22 5.62 10.97 -2.50
CA SER A 22 4.22 10.64 -2.84
C SER A 22 4.14 9.55 -3.93
N THR A 23 4.98 9.64 -4.96
CA THR A 23 5.05 8.63 -6.03
C THR A 23 5.44 7.25 -5.49
N GLN A 24 6.38 7.17 -4.53
CA GLN A 24 6.74 5.89 -3.92
C GLN A 24 5.59 5.30 -3.10
N LEU A 25 4.85 6.11 -2.35
CA LEU A 25 3.69 5.65 -1.57
C LEU A 25 2.57 5.14 -2.47
N LEU A 26 2.21 5.88 -3.53
CA LEU A 26 1.19 5.47 -4.49
C LEU A 26 1.58 4.19 -5.23
N ALA A 27 2.87 3.99 -5.50
CA ALA A 27 3.39 2.77 -6.10
C ALA A 27 3.59 1.61 -5.09
N CYS A 28 3.17 1.77 -3.83
CA CYS A 28 3.37 0.82 -2.73
C CYS A 28 4.84 0.39 -2.53
N ARG A 29 5.80 1.28 -2.85
CA ARG A 29 7.25 1.05 -2.71
C ARG A 29 7.73 1.53 -1.34
N PHE A 30 7.15 1.01 -0.28
CA PHE A 30 7.41 1.47 1.09
C PHE A 30 8.88 1.38 1.53
N PRO A 31 9.63 0.30 1.25
CA PRO A 31 11.05 0.27 1.61
C PRO A 31 11.88 1.38 0.92
N ALA A 32 11.55 1.69 -0.33
CA ALA A 32 12.21 2.76 -1.08
C ALA A 32 11.81 4.14 -0.55
N PHE A 33 10.55 4.31 -0.13
CA PHE A 33 10.07 5.50 0.55
C PHE A 33 10.89 5.77 1.82
N TRP A 34 11.00 4.79 2.73
CA TRP A 34 11.71 4.97 4.00
C TRP A 34 13.20 5.26 3.80
N ALA A 35 13.85 4.53 2.88
CA ALA A 35 15.25 4.78 2.53
C ALA A 35 15.47 6.20 2.00
N PHE A 36 14.58 6.71 1.16
CA PHE A 36 14.68 8.06 0.63
C PHE A 36 14.34 9.13 1.69
N TYR A 37 13.29 8.92 2.47
CA TYR A 37 12.86 9.82 3.54
C TYR A 37 13.91 9.97 4.65
N ARG A 38 14.62 8.89 5.02
CA ARG A 38 15.71 8.92 6.00
C ARG A 38 17.04 9.46 5.45
N SER A 39 17.16 9.66 4.14
CA SER A 39 18.38 10.19 3.53
C SER A 39 18.62 11.66 3.87
N GLU A 40 19.88 12.09 3.73
CA GLU A 40 20.29 13.50 3.90
C GLU A 40 19.56 14.46 2.95
N ALA A 41 19.16 13.98 1.76
CA ALA A 41 18.40 14.78 0.80
C ALA A 41 17.05 15.24 1.35
N CYS A 42 16.48 14.49 2.31
CA CYS A 42 15.22 14.82 2.97
C CYS A 42 15.41 15.45 4.36
N ALA A 43 16.64 15.70 4.83
CA ALA A 43 16.89 16.21 6.19
C ALA A 43 16.16 17.54 6.44
N ALA A 44 16.31 18.51 5.53
CA ALA A 44 15.61 19.79 5.61
C ALA A 44 14.08 19.65 5.57
N LEU A 45 13.55 18.65 4.85
CA LEU A 45 12.11 18.37 4.83
C LEU A 45 11.65 17.83 6.19
N ARG A 46 12.44 16.93 6.78
CA ARG A 46 12.12 16.31 8.08
C ARG A 46 12.16 17.33 9.22
N GLU A 47 13.22 18.11 9.28
CA GLU A 47 13.51 19.03 10.38
C GLU A 47 12.64 20.30 10.33
N ASN A 48 12.25 20.76 9.14
CA ASN A 48 11.51 22.02 9.01
C ASN A 48 10.02 21.84 8.71
N TYR A 49 9.56 20.66 8.27
CA TYR A 49 8.18 20.48 7.84
C TYR A 49 7.50 19.26 8.46
N THR A 50 8.05 18.05 8.28
CA THR A 50 7.33 16.85 8.78
C THR A 50 7.33 16.75 10.30
N VAL A 51 8.31 17.36 10.99
CA VAL A 51 8.30 17.48 12.45
C VAL A 51 7.08 18.25 12.99
N GLU A 52 6.53 19.18 12.21
CA GLU A 52 5.33 19.94 12.59
C GLU A 52 4.04 19.12 12.37
N VAL A 53 4.13 18.02 11.62
CA VAL A 53 3.00 17.14 11.32
C VAL A 53 3.00 15.95 12.28
N VAL A 54 2.27 16.10 13.38
CA VAL A 54 2.10 15.05 14.40
C VAL A 54 1.57 13.77 13.74
N GLY A 55 2.26 12.65 13.96
CA GLY A 55 1.86 11.34 13.43
C GLY A 55 2.08 11.19 11.92
N PHE A 56 2.99 11.97 11.31
CA PHE A 56 3.31 11.82 9.88
C PHE A 56 3.77 10.40 9.53
N GLU A 57 4.72 9.86 10.28
CA GLU A 57 5.24 8.50 10.03
C GLU A 57 4.17 7.44 10.28
N ASP A 58 3.36 7.62 11.31
CA ASP A 58 2.24 6.72 11.63
C ASP A 58 1.20 6.71 10.51
N SER A 59 0.89 7.88 9.94
CA SER A 59 -0.01 8.00 8.79
C SER A 59 0.53 7.27 7.56
N VAL A 60 1.85 7.30 7.34
CA VAL A 60 2.49 6.52 6.27
C VAL A 60 2.40 5.02 6.54
N ARG A 61 2.64 4.60 7.79
CA ARG A 61 2.49 3.20 8.21
C ARG A 61 1.05 2.72 8.02
N GLU A 62 0.05 3.54 8.32
CA GLU A 62 -1.36 3.23 8.04
C GLU A 62 -1.63 2.99 6.54
N VAL A 63 -1.06 3.79 5.64
CA VAL A 63 -1.19 3.58 4.20
C VAL A 63 -0.62 2.21 3.80
N ALA A 64 0.56 1.86 4.33
CA ALA A 64 1.17 0.56 4.10
C ALA A 64 0.31 -0.60 4.65
N VAL A 65 -0.23 -0.45 5.86
CA VAL A 65 -1.14 -1.43 6.47
C VAL A 65 -2.38 -1.62 5.60
N ARG A 66 -3.04 -0.55 5.15
CA ARG A 66 -4.23 -0.65 4.29
C ARG A 66 -3.94 -1.40 2.99
N ALA A 67 -2.80 -1.12 2.35
CA ALA A 67 -2.37 -1.85 1.16
C ALA A 67 -2.11 -3.33 1.46
N VAL A 68 -1.49 -3.66 2.60
CA VAL A 68 -1.24 -5.04 3.01
C VAL A 68 -2.56 -5.78 3.32
N THR A 69 -3.47 -5.15 4.06
CA THR A 69 -4.78 -5.69 4.42
C THR A 69 -5.59 -6.10 3.19
N ALA A 70 -5.53 -5.30 2.13
CA ALA A 70 -6.24 -5.57 0.88
C ALA A 70 -5.55 -6.64 0.02
N ALA A 71 -4.22 -6.67 0.00
CA ALA A 71 -3.47 -7.50 -0.96
C ALA A 71 -3.04 -8.87 -0.43
N PHE A 72 -3.03 -9.10 0.89
CA PHE A 72 -2.46 -10.30 1.49
C PHE A 72 -3.44 -10.99 2.44
N LYS A 73 -3.39 -12.33 2.45
CA LYS A 73 -3.96 -13.17 3.51
C LYS A 73 -2.91 -13.54 4.56
N THR A 74 -1.68 -13.72 4.11
CA THR A 74 -0.52 -13.99 4.95
C THR A 74 0.67 -13.19 4.44
N ILE A 75 1.52 -12.71 5.36
CA ILE A 75 2.75 -11.98 5.05
C ILE A 75 3.83 -12.38 6.05
N THR A 76 5.09 -12.46 5.61
CA THR A 76 6.19 -12.74 6.53
C THR A 76 6.51 -11.52 7.38
N ARG A 77 6.84 -11.73 8.66
CA ARG A 77 7.27 -10.69 9.60
C ARG A 77 8.35 -9.81 9.00
N LYS A 78 9.40 -10.41 8.42
CA LYS A 78 10.50 -9.70 7.77
C LYS A 78 10.03 -8.75 6.67
N ARG A 79 9.03 -9.14 5.87
CA ARG A 79 8.51 -8.30 4.78
C ARG A 79 7.62 -7.17 5.31
N LEU A 80 6.80 -7.44 6.32
CA LEU A 80 5.99 -6.38 6.94
C LEU A 80 6.89 -5.36 7.65
N GLY A 81 7.93 -5.82 8.35
CA GLY A 81 8.91 -4.96 9.01
C GLY A 81 9.57 -3.99 8.04
N THR A 82 9.94 -4.41 6.83
CA THR A 82 10.51 -3.48 5.82
C THR A 82 9.49 -2.51 5.22
N TYR A 83 8.20 -2.85 5.24
CA TYR A 83 7.16 -1.96 4.73
C TYR A 83 6.82 -0.87 5.74
N LEU A 84 6.80 -1.25 7.01
CA LEU A 84 6.53 -0.32 8.09
C LEU A 84 7.78 0.46 8.46
N ASP A 85 8.98 -0.12 8.35
CA ASP A 85 10.22 0.41 8.91
C ASP A 85 10.13 0.44 10.45
N LEU A 86 9.81 -0.72 11.02
CA LEU A 86 9.83 -1.01 12.46
C LEU A 86 10.88 -2.08 12.76
N ASP A 87 11.50 -1.96 13.93
CA ASP A 87 12.27 -3.03 14.52
C ASP A 87 11.36 -4.19 14.97
N ASP A 88 11.98 -5.34 15.22
CA ASP A 88 11.26 -6.57 15.52
C ASP A 88 10.34 -6.45 16.75
N SER A 89 10.75 -5.77 17.82
CA SER A 89 9.93 -5.59 19.04
C SER A 89 8.69 -4.73 18.80
N ASP A 90 8.87 -3.65 18.06
CA ASP A 90 7.82 -2.66 17.82
C ASP A 90 6.83 -3.21 16.80
N LEU A 91 7.33 -4.00 15.84
CA LEU A 91 6.52 -4.71 14.87
C LEU A 91 5.53 -5.67 15.54
N ASP A 92 5.98 -6.46 16.52
CA ASP A 92 5.10 -7.42 17.19
C ASP A 92 3.96 -6.71 17.93
N SER A 93 4.31 -5.65 18.69
CA SER A 93 3.34 -4.80 19.39
C SER A 93 2.34 -4.15 18.42
N TYR A 94 2.84 -3.72 17.25
CA TYR A 94 2.01 -3.09 16.22
C TYR A 94 1.06 -4.10 15.56
N VAL A 95 1.54 -5.30 15.23
CA VAL A 95 0.72 -6.40 14.69
C VAL A 95 -0.39 -6.80 15.66
N GLU A 96 -0.08 -6.88 16.95
CA GLU A 96 -1.08 -7.13 18.01
C GLU A 96 -2.14 -6.02 18.05
N SER A 97 -1.74 -4.75 17.94
CA SER A 97 -2.69 -3.61 17.92
C SER A 97 -3.63 -3.63 16.71
N LEU A 98 -3.21 -4.23 15.60
CA LEU A 98 -4.02 -4.42 14.39
C LEU A 98 -4.98 -5.63 14.50
N GLY A 99 -4.85 -6.44 15.55
CA GLY A 99 -5.62 -7.67 15.73
C GLY A 99 -5.23 -8.77 14.74
N TRP A 100 -3.99 -8.77 14.26
CA TRP A 100 -3.47 -9.80 13.36
C TRP A 100 -2.80 -10.92 14.16
N GLU A 101 -2.79 -12.13 13.62
CA GLU A 101 -2.21 -13.28 14.31
C GLU A 101 -0.78 -13.52 13.83
N LEU A 102 0.19 -13.48 14.73
CA LEU A 102 1.59 -13.82 14.46
C LEU A 102 1.88 -15.26 14.89
N ASP A 103 2.27 -16.11 13.94
CA ASP A 103 2.84 -17.42 14.24
C ASP A 103 4.33 -17.28 14.55
N ALA A 104 4.69 -17.37 15.83
CA ALA A 104 6.06 -17.25 16.30
C ALA A 104 6.99 -18.37 15.80
N ALA A 105 6.46 -19.54 15.42
CA ALA A 105 7.27 -20.66 14.94
C ALA A 105 7.69 -20.48 13.48
N THR A 106 6.83 -19.88 12.66
CA THR A 106 7.08 -19.70 11.22
C THR A 106 7.45 -18.26 10.85
N GLY A 107 7.18 -17.29 11.73
CA GLY A 107 7.35 -15.86 11.46
C GLY A 107 6.35 -15.33 10.42
N VAL A 108 5.21 -16.00 10.27
CA VAL A 108 4.14 -15.63 9.34
C VAL A 108 3.03 -14.93 10.10
N ILE A 109 2.56 -13.82 9.54
CA ILE A 109 1.45 -13.03 10.06
C ILE A 109 0.22 -13.32 9.21
N THR A 110 -0.88 -13.68 9.85
CA THR A 110 -2.18 -13.94 9.24
C THR A 110 -3.07 -12.70 9.37
N ILE A 111 -3.60 -12.26 8.24
CA ILE A 111 -4.42 -11.06 8.12
C ILE A 111 -5.90 -11.48 8.10
N PRO A 112 -6.77 -10.83 8.89
CA PRO A 112 -8.19 -11.14 8.90
C PRO A 112 -8.83 -11.05 7.51
N PRO A 113 -9.76 -11.97 7.17
CA PRO A 113 -10.39 -11.99 5.86
C PRO A 113 -11.34 -10.79 5.71
N ASN A 114 -11.27 -10.12 4.56
CA ASN A 114 -12.06 -8.96 4.18
C ASN A 114 -12.49 -9.06 2.69
N PRO A 115 -13.39 -8.20 2.19
CA PRO A 115 -13.86 -8.28 0.79
C PRO A 115 -12.75 -8.14 -0.26
N ASP A 116 -11.67 -7.42 0.05
CA ASP A 116 -10.58 -7.14 -0.89
C ASP A 116 -9.55 -8.30 -0.95
N ASN A 117 -9.30 -8.97 0.18
CA ASN A 117 -8.34 -10.08 0.28
C ASN A 117 -8.97 -11.47 0.11
N GLN A 118 -10.29 -11.53 -0.09
CA GLN A 118 -11.02 -12.77 -0.38
C GLN A 118 -11.22 -12.93 -1.90
N PRO A 119 -10.71 -14.02 -2.50
CA PRO A 119 -11.00 -14.32 -3.89
C PRO A 119 -12.48 -14.68 -4.02
N VAL A 120 -13.27 -13.76 -4.58
CA VAL A 120 -14.66 -14.02 -4.96
C VAL A 120 -14.64 -14.90 -6.20
N ALA A 121 -14.97 -16.18 -6.04
CA ALA A 121 -15.14 -17.08 -7.16
C ALA A 121 -16.35 -16.61 -7.99
N THR A 122 -16.09 -15.94 -9.11
CA THR A 122 -17.13 -15.66 -10.10
C THR A 122 -17.44 -16.96 -10.83
N VAL A 123 -18.50 -17.65 -10.40
CA VAL A 123 -19.02 -18.79 -11.15
C VAL A 123 -19.65 -18.24 -12.43
N ILE A 124 -18.89 -18.22 -13.51
CA ILE A 124 -19.40 -17.92 -14.85
C ILE A 124 -20.25 -19.12 -15.27
N ARG A 125 -21.54 -19.09 -14.92
CA ARG A 125 -22.54 -19.95 -15.55
C ARG A 125 -23.01 -19.23 -16.80
N GLU A 126 -22.67 -19.79 -17.96
CA GLU A 126 -23.33 -19.41 -19.21
C GLU A 126 -24.81 -19.79 -19.09
N ASN A 127 -25.69 -18.80 -18.90
CA ASN A 127 -27.13 -19.00 -18.98
C ASN A 127 -27.52 -19.00 -20.46
N ILE A 128 -27.16 -20.06 -21.19
CA ILE A 128 -27.63 -20.25 -22.56
C ILE A 128 -29.09 -20.70 -22.47
N GLN A 129 -30.00 -19.79 -22.77
CA GLN A 129 -31.42 -20.15 -22.84
C GLN A 129 -31.69 -20.86 -24.17
N LEU A 130 -32.48 -21.95 -24.12
CA LEU A 130 -32.90 -22.76 -25.27
C LEU A 130 -33.28 -21.96 -26.54
N PRO A 131 -34.00 -20.82 -26.46
CA PRO A 131 -34.34 -20.01 -27.64
C PRO A 131 -33.14 -19.46 -28.41
N GLN A 132 -31.99 -19.26 -27.76
CA GLN A 132 -30.76 -18.78 -28.40
C GLN A 132 -30.06 -19.88 -29.20
N LEU A 133 -30.19 -21.14 -28.77
CA LEU A 133 -29.68 -22.30 -29.50
C LEU A 133 -30.49 -22.57 -30.77
N THR A 134 -31.79 -22.29 -30.76
CA THR A 134 -32.68 -22.52 -31.92
C THR A 134 -32.26 -21.70 -33.14
N LYS A 135 -31.77 -20.47 -32.95
CA LYS A 135 -31.25 -19.63 -34.06
C LYS A 135 -30.02 -20.23 -34.73
N ILE A 136 -29.11 -20.82 -33.95
CA ILE A 136 -27.89 -21.44 -34.47
C ILE A 136 -28.24 -22.73 -35.22
N ILE A 137 -29.14 -23.54 -34.68
CA ILE A 137 -29.60 -24.79 -35.31
C ILE A 137 -30.35 -24.51 -36.62
N SER A 138 -31.22 -23.48 -36.65
CA SER A 138 -31.93 -23.11 -37.88
C SER A 138 -31.02 -22.61 -38.99
N GLN A 139 -29.91 -21.93 -38.64
CA GLN A 139 -28.93 -21.47 -39.62
C GLN A 139 -28.09 -22.63 -40.18
N ALA A 140 -27.81 -23.65 -39.37
CA ALA A 140 -27.02 -24.82 -39.75
C ALA A 140 -27.79 -25.84 -40.61
N GLN A 141 -29.12 -25.87 -40.52
CA GLN A 141 -29.99 -26.73 -41.35
C GLN A 141 -30.34 -26.12 -42.73
N ALA A 142 -29.95 -24.86 -42.98
CA ALA A 142 -30.21 -24.15 -44.23
C ALA A 142 -29.07 -24.27 -45.27
N VAL A 143 -28.15 -25.23 -45.09
CA VAL A 143 -27.06 -25.58 -46.03
C VAL A 143 -27.30 -26.97 -46.60
#